data_AF-A0AAD7R5L0-F1
#
_entry.id   AF-A0AAD7R5L0-F1
#
_cell.length_a   1.000
_cell.length_b   1.000
_cell.length_c   1.000
_cell.angle_alpha   90.00
_cell.angle_beta   90.00
_cell.angle_gamma   90.00
#
_symmetry.space_group_name_H-M   'P 1'
#
loop_
_entity.id
_entity.type
_entity.pdbx_description
1 polymer ?
#
loop_
_entity_poly.entity_id
_entity_poly.type
_entity_poly.pdbx_seq_one_letter_code
_entity_poly.pdbx_strand_id
1 'polypeptide(L)' 'MFNSTCQSILDTIAPLTLKKPKPAATPWLNDSTRAQRRVWRQAERRWKKDRLQISLEMLRDSQQTYQKVVKILHGR' A
#
# COMPACT_ATOMS: atom_id res chain seq x y z
N MET A 1 -30.14 33.22 17.70
CA MET A 1 -29.12 33.81 18.59
C MET A 1 -28.37 32.74 19.40
N PHE A 2 -29.04 31.81 20.09
CA PHE A 2 -28.36 30.77 20.89
C PHE A 2 -27.46 29.82 20.08
N ASN A 3 -27.96 29.28 18.97
CA ASN A 3 -27.21 28.30 18.16
C ASN A 3 -25.91 28.88 17.55
N SER A 4 -25.91 30.15 17.14
CA SER A 4 -24.71 30.80 16.60
C SER A 4 -23.62 30.98 17.67
N THR A 5 -24.01 31.25 18.91
CA THR A 5 -23.08 31.39 20.03
C THR A 5 -22.50 30.04 20.45
N CYS A 6 -23.32 29.00 20.50
CA CYS A 6 -22.83 27.64 20.77
C CYS A 6 -21.86 27.16 19.69
N GLN A 7 -22.14 27.46 18.42
CA GLN A 7 -21.27 27.13 17.29
C GLN A 7 -19.91 27.83 17.43
N SER A 8 -19.89 29.14 17.70
CA SER A 8 -18.61 29.87 17.83
C SER A 8 -17.77 29.39 19.00
N ILE A 9 -18.42 29.02 20.12
CA ILE A 9 -17.72 28.42 21.27
C ILE A 9 -17.09 27.10 20.87
N LEU A 10 -17.86 26.20 20.22
CA LEU A 10 -17.36 24.91 19.74
C LEU A 10 -16.20 25.06 18.76
N ASP A 11 -16.28 25.99 17.80
CA ASP A 11 -15.20 26.24 16.84
C ASP A 11 -13.93 26.78 17.51
N THR A 12 -14.07 27.47 18.64
CA THR A 12 -12.94 28.03 19.42
C THR A 12 -12.29 26.98 20.32
N ILE A 13 -13.09 26.20 21.06
CA ILE A 13 -12.59 25.22 22.03
C ILE A 13 -12.21 23.88 21.39
N ALA A 14 -12.86 23.53 20.28
CA ALA A 14 -12.72 22.24 19.61
C ALA A 14 -12.74 22.42 18.09
N PRO A 15 -11.75 23.13 17.52
CA PRO A 15 -11.67 23.31 16.07
C PRO A 15 -11.61 21.95 15.38
N LEU A 16 -12.50 21.74 14.42
CA LEU A 16 -12.56 20.50 13.65
C LEU A 16 -11.31 20.40 12.77
N THR A 17 -10.34 19.61 13.22
CA THR A 17 -9.13 19.32 12.45
C THR A 17 -9.33 18.05 11.65
N LEU A 18 -9.70 18.20 10.38
CA LEU A 18 -9.70 17.09 9.43
C LEU A 18 -8.25 16.70 9.13
N LYS A 19 -7.72 15.75 9.89
CA LYS A 19 -6.40 15.17 9.62
C LYS A 19 -6.47 14.45 8.28
N LYS A 20 -5.66 14.90 7.30
CA LYS A 20 -5.44 14.12 6.08
C LYS A 20 -4.90 12.75 6.48
N PRO A 21 -5.45 11.64 5.97
CA PRO A 21 -4.89 10.33 6.25
C PRO A 21 -3.42 10.34 5.80
N LYS A 22 -2.51 10.02 6.72
CA LYS A 22 -1.09 9.89 6.38
C LYS A 22 -0.97 8.83 5.29
N PRO A 23 -0.19 9.06 4.21
CA PRO A 23 0.16 7.99 3.31
C PRO A 23 0.78 6.88 4.15
N ALA A 24 0.24 5.67 4.01
CA ALA A 24 0.64 4.57 4.85
C ALA A 24 2.16 4.35 4.69
N ALA A 25 2.90 4.54 5.78
CA ALA A 25 4.36 4.43 5.80
C ALA A 25 4.87 2.99 5.59
N THR A 26 3.97 2.06 5.28
CA THR A 26 4.22 0.64 5.28
C THR A 26 3.96 0.02 3.90
N PRO A 27 4.92 -0.74 3.35
CA PRO A 27 4.82 -1.29 2.00
C PRO A 27 3.64 -2.21 1.77
N TRP A 28 3.08 -2.79 2.81
CA TRP A 28 1.98 -3.73 2.71
C TRP A 28 0.60 -3.07 2.74
N LEU A 29 0.50 -1.76 3.05
CA LEU A 29 -0.78 -1.04 2.98
C LEU A 29 -1.09 -0.49 1.58
N ASN A 30 -0.12 -0.43 0.68
CA ASN A 30 -0.34 0.05 -0.68
C ASN A 30 -0.86 -1.10 -1.57
N ASP A 31 -1.96 -0.83 -2.28
CA ASP A 31 -2.59 -1.80 -3.19
C ASP A 31 -1.66 -2.24 -4.32
N SER A 32 -0.79 -1.35 -4.79
CA SER A 32 0.19 -1.64 -5.85
C SER A 32 1.21 -2.70 -5.44
N THR A 33 1.84 -2.57 -4.27
CA THR A 33 2.76 -3.58 -3.71
C THR A 33 2.04 -4.88 -3.38
N ARG A 34 0.79 -4.81 -2.91
CA ARG A 34 -0.01 -6.00 -2.62
C ARG A 34 -0.34 -6.79 -3.89
N ALA A 35 -0.71 -6.09 -4.97
CA ALA A 35 -0.95 -6.70 -6.28
C ALA A 35 0.31 -7.41 -6.80
N GLN A 36 1.46 -6.75 -6.76
CA GLN A 36 2.73 -7.34 -7.21
C GLN A 36 3.17 -8.54 -6.35
N ARG A 37 3.00 -8.46 -5.02
CA ARG A 37 3.27 -9.61 -4.13
C ARG A 37 2.37 -10.80 -4.46
N ARG A 38 1.10 -10.59 -4.82
CA ARG A 38 0.17 -11.65 -5.22
C ARG A 38 0.66 -12.35 -6.49
N VAL A 39 1.10 -11.59 -7.50
CA VAL A 39 1.66 -12.13 -8.75
C VAL A 39 2.91 -12.97 -8.45
N TRP A 40 3.82 -12.44 -7.64
CA TRP A 40 5.03 -13.16 -7.24
C TRP A 40 4.71 -14.52 -6.58
N ARG A 41 3.76 -14.55 -5.63
CA ARG A 41 3.32 -15.79 -4.95
C ARG A 41 2.55 -16.75 -5.87
N GLN A 42 1.90 -16.25 -6.91
CA GLN A 42 1.28 -17.11 -7.93
C GLN A 42 2.34 -17.78 -8.80
N ALA A 43 3.33 -17.02 -9.28
CA ALA A 43 4.46 -17.57 -10.02
C ALA A 43 5.25 -18.59 -9.19
N GLU A 44 5.45 -18.32 -7.90
CA GLU A 44 6.15 -19.24 -6.99
C GLU A 44 5.41 -20.58 -6.86
N ARG A 45 4.09 -20.53 -6.66
CA ARG A 45 3.26 -21.75 -6.59
C ARG A 45 3.26 -22.51 -7.90
N ARG A 46 3.23 -21.80 -9.03
CA ARG A 46 3.31 -22.41 -10.37
C ARG A 46 4.63 -23.15 -10.54
N TRP A 47 5.76 -22.50 -10.25
CA TRP A 47 7.08 -23.12 -10.33
C TRP A 47 7.22 -24.33 -9.39
N LYS A 48 6.71 -24.26 -8.16
CA LYS A 48 6.71 -25.42 -7.25
C LYS A 48 5.95 -26.62 -7.81
N LYS A 49 4.91 -26.38 -8.61
CA LYS A 49 4.09 -27.42 -9.25
C LYS A 49 4.76 -28.00 -10.50
N ASP A 50 5.22 -27.14 -11.41
CA ASP A 50 5.70 -27.56 -12.73
C ASP A 50 7.21 -27.82 -12.80
N ARG A 51 8.01 -27.16 -11.94
CA ARG A 51 9.48 -27.17 -11.91
C ARG A 51 10.12 -26.86 -13.26
N LEU A 52 9.45 -26.11 -14.12
CA LEU A 52 9.96 -25.74 -15.43
C LEU A 52 10.90 -24.54 -15.34
N GLN A 53 11.91 -24.52 -16.22
CA GLN A 53 12.87 -23.41 -16.30
C GLN A 53 12.20 -22.08 -16.69
N ILE A 54 11.25 -22.12 -17.63
CA ILE A 54 10.48 -20.94 -18.05
C ILE A 54 9.69 -20.38 -16.85
N SER A 55 9.11 -21.26 -16.01
CA SER A 55 8.39 -20.84 -14.80
C SER A 55 9.32 -20.25 -13.75
N LEU A 56 10.58 -20.72 -13.67
CA LEU A 56 11.60 -20.13 -12.81
C LEU A 56 12.01 -18.73 -13.30
N GLU A 57 12.13 -18.52 -14.60
CA GLU A 57 12.40 -17.21 -15.20
C GLU A 57 11.25 -16.23 -14.91
N MET A 58 10.00 -16.63 -15.15
CA MET A 58 8.82 -15.85 -14.79
C MET A 58 8.76 -15.51 -13.28
N LEU A 59 9.17 -16.44 -12.42
CA LEU A 59 9.28 -16.21 -10.98
C LEU A 59 10.31 -15.12 -10.67
N ARG A 60 11.50 -15.18 -11.29
CA ARG A 60 12.55 -14.17 -11.11
C ARG A 60 12.10 -12.80 -11.58
N ASP A 61 11.43 -12.71 -12.73
CA ASP A 61 10.93 -11.44 -13.28
C ASP A 61 9.87 -10.81 -12.37
N SER A 62 8.93 -11.61 -11.86
CA SER A 62 7.91 -11.13 -10.92
C SER A 62 8.50 -10.69 -9.59
N GLN A 63 9.55 -11.37 -9.11
CA GLN A 63 10.28 -10.99 -7.91
C GLN A 63 10.99 -9.64 -8.08
N GLN A 64 11.71 -9.46 -9.20
CA GLN A 64 12.41 -8.20 -9.49
C GLN A 64 11.43 -7.04 -9.62
N THR A 65 10.30 -7.26 -10.29
CA THR A 65 9.23 -6.25 -10.42
C THR A 65 8.70 -5.84 -9.05
N TYR A 66 8.39 -6.80 -8.18
CA TYR A 66 7.98 -6.50 -6.81
C TYR A 66 9.03 -5.70 -6.04
N GLN A 67 10.30 -6.10 -6.11
CA GLN A 67 11.40 -5.39 -5.45
C GLN A 67 11.56 -3.95 -5.95
N LYS A 68 11.43 -3.71 -7.27
CA LYS A 68 11.45 -2.36 -7.85
C LYS A 68 10.33 -1.49 -7.28
N VAL A 69 9.10 -2.00 -7.24
CA VAL A 69 7.94 -1.26 -6.68
C VAL A 69 8.14 -0.96 -5.21
N VAL A 70 8.64 -1.92 -4.42
CA VAL A 70 8.94 -1.70 -3.00
C VAL A 70 10.02 -0.63 -2.84
N LYS A 71 11.10 -0.68 -3.65
CA LYS A 71 12.17 0.34 -3.64
C LYS A 71 11.66 1.72 -4.02
N ILE A 72 10.80 1.86 -5.03
CA ILE A 72 10.24 3.16 -5.42
C ILE A 72 9.39 3.75 -4.30
N LEU A 73 8.60 2.92 -3.61
CA LEU A 73 7.67 3.39 -2.58
C LEU A 73 8.31 3.62 -1.20
N HIS A 74 9.46 2.99 -0.92
CA HIS A 74 10.11 3.01 0.40
C HIS A 74 11.55 3.51 0.38
N GLY A 75 12.13 3.66 -0.81
CA GLY A 75 13.41 4.32 -1.01
C GLY A 75 13.24 5.80 -0.72
N ARG A 76 13.61 6.19 0.50
CA ARG A 76 14.06 7.54 0.83
C ARG A 76 15.34 7.86 0.08
#